data_AF-X0VYZ4-F1
#
_entry.id   AF-X0VYZ4-F1
#
_cell.length_a   1.000
_cell.length_b   1.000
_cell.length_c   1.000
_cell.angle_alpha   90.00
_cell.angle_beta   90.00
_cell.angle_gamma   90.00
#
_symmetry.space_group_name_H-M   'P 1'
#
loop_
_entity.id
_entity.type
_entity.pdbx_description
1 polymer ?
#
loop_
_entity_poly.entity_id
_entity_poly.type
_entity_poly.pdbx_seq_one_letter_code
_entity_poly.pdbx_strand_id
1 'polypeptide(L)'
;MGVLMNSFFSLPIYKRDYKQYYNDHERYLEKQKIWFGNQCETPFNNLNTDLKNRMEQRWYWPPWKYNDIVGYLNIGMDGGKCLAADVYLRRKYFSRKHRWRHGDFSTLENQHILYAVEIEKILIDINNNDSYAKALYAIIERVKCIIKKSKRKYYLWIPSYSFECFDFVRAYKELKNIDL
;
A
#
# COMPACT_ATOMS: atom_id res chain seq x y z
N MET A 1 1.34 28.34 3.98
CA MET A 1 2.08 27.15 4.45
C MET A 1 1.05 26.11 4.82
N GLY A 2 0.98 24.99 4.12
CA GLY A 2 0.03 23.92 4.47
C GLY A 2 0.44 23.32 5.82
N VAL A 3 -0.51 23.19 6.74
CA VAL A 3 -0.26 22.47 7.99
C VAL A 3 0.12 21.04 7.61
N LEU A 4 1.35 20.64 7.91
CA LEU A 4 1.81 19.27 7.71
C LEU A 4 0.92 18.36 8.56
N MET A 5 0.32 17.36 7.92
CA MET A 5 -0.52 16.39 8.61
C MET A 5 0.32 15.64 9.66
N ASN A 6 -0.16 15.63 10.90
CA ASN A 6 0.43 14.83 11.97
C ASN A 6 0.01 13.37 11.76
N SER A 7 0.88 12.60 11.09
CA SER A 7 0.63 11.19 10.75
C SER A 7 0.54 10.28 11.97
N PHE A 8 -0.50 9.44 12.01
CA PHE A 8 -0.56 8.29 12.92
C PHE A 8 0.13 7.08 12.30
N PHE A 9 -0.31 6.68 11.11
CA PHE A 9 0.21 5.51 10.41
C PHE A 9 -0.10 5.56 8.91
N SER A 10 0.50 4.64 8.18
CA SER A 10 0.29 4.48 6.74
C SER A 10 -0.15 3.06 6.41
N LEU A 11 -1.17 2.94 5.55
CA LEU A 11 -1.67 1.67 5.04
C LEU A 11 -1.15 1.44 3.61
N PRO A 12 -0.47 0.33 3.31
CA PRO A 12 0.03 0.07 1.97
C PRO A 12 -1.10 -0.16 0.95
N ILE A 13 -0.88 0.33 -0.26
CA ILE A 13 -1.70 0.07 -1.44
C ILE A 13 -0.92 -0.87 -2.34
N TYR A 14 -1.52 -1.99 -2.73
CA TYR A 14 -0.93 -3.05 -3.54
C TYR A 14 -1.48 -3.07 -4.97
N LYS A 15 -0.68 -3.63 -5.88
CA LYS A 15 -1.06 -3.86 -7.27
C LYS A 15 -2.07 -5.00 -7.42
N ARG A 16 -1.93 -6.04 -6.60
CA ARG A 16 -2.78 -7.23 -6.58
C ARG A 16 -3.18 -7.54 -5.15
N ASP A 17 -4.34 -8.16 -4.96
CA ASP A 17 -4.65 -8.76 -3.68
C ASP A 17 -3.76 -9.99 -3.40
N TYR A 18 -3.73 -10.41 -2.14
CA TYR A 18 -2.92 -11.54 -1.66
C TYR A 18 -3.17 -12.81 -2.48
N LYS A 19 -4.43 -13.17 -2.74
CA LYS A 19 -4.80 -14.41 -3.41
C LYS A 19 -4.39 -14.38 -4.87
N GLN A 20 -4.62 -13.26 -5.55
CA GLN A 20 -4.22 -13.04 -6.92
C GLN A 20 -2.70 -13.11 -7.07
N TYR A 21 -1.93 -12.53 -6.14
CA TYR A 21 -0.48 -12.57 -6.18
C TYR A 21 0.09 -13.99 -6.21
N TYR A 22 -0.35 -14.84 -5.28
CA TYR A 22 0.15 -16.22 -5.21
C TYR A 22 -0.39 -17.08 -6.36
N ASN A 23 -1.63 -16.86 -6.81
CA ASN A 23 -2.13 -17.55 -8.01
C ASN A 23 -1.31 -17.21 -9.27
N ASP A 24 -0.91 -15.95 -9.43
CA ASP A 24 -0.04 -15.52 -10.54
C ASP A 24 1.36 -16.12 -10.41
N HIS A 25 1.89 -16.20 -9.19
CA HIS A 25 3.18 -16.81 -8.89
C HIS A 25 3.19 -18.30 -9.26
N GLU A 26 2.20 -19.08 -8.82
CA GLU A 26 2.10 -20.50 -9.16
C GLU A 26 2.00 -20.72 -10.68
N ARG A 27 1.17 -19.92 -11.37
CA ARG A 27 1.09 -19.97 -12.84
C ARG A 27 2.41 -19.63 -13.53
N TYR A 28 3.18 -18.71 -12.96
CA TYR A 28 4.50 -18.38 -13.45
C TYR A 28 5.49 -19.53 -13.23
N LEU A 29 5.52 -20.12 -12.04
CA LEU A 29 6.37 -21.26 -11.72
C LEU A 29 6.09 -22.45 -12.64
N GLU A 30 4.83 -22.81 -12.86
CA GLU A 30 4.48 -23.91 -13.76
C GLU A 30 4.97 -23.68 -15.20
N LYS A 31 4.88 -22.45 -15.70
CA LYS A 31 5.45 -22.09 -17.01
C LYS A 31 6.97 -22.22 -17.03
N GLN A 32 7.65 -21.80 -15.97
CA GLN A 32 9.12 -21.91 -15.86
C GLN A 32 9.56 -23.37 -15.81
N LYS A 33 8.86 -24.22 -15.06
CA LYS A 33 9.13 -25.67 -15.00
C LYS A 33 9.02 -26.31 -16.38
N ILE A 34 7.93 -26.05 -17.11
CA ILE A 34 7.74 -26.57 -18.48
C ILE A 34 8.85 -26.07 -19.41
N TRP A 35 9.10 -24.77 -19.41
CA TRP A 35 10.11 -24.15 -20.27
C TRP A 35 11.50 -24.73 -20.00
N PHE A 36 11.92 -24.79 -18.73
CA PHE A 36 13.24 -25.30 -18.35
C PHE A 36 13.36 -26.81 -18.61
N GLY A 37 12.31 -27.58 -18.35
CA GLY A 37 12.29 -29.00 -18.68
C GLY A 37 12.50 -29.26 -20.18
N ASN A 38 11.85 -28.46 -21.03
CA ASN A 38 12.07 -28.53 -22.48
C ASN A 38 13.51 -28.14 -22.87
N GLN A 39 14.13 -27.17 -22.19
CA GLN A 39 15.53 -26.80 -22.42
C GLN A 39 16.51 -27.91 -22.00
N CYS A 40 16.16 -28.69 -20.99
CA CYS A 40 16.95 -29.83 -20.53
C CYS A 40 16.58 -31.15 -21.23
N GLU A 41 15.66 -31.12 -22.20
CA GLU A 41 15.09 -32.30 -22.86
C GLU A 41 14.55 -33.36 -21.88
N THR A 42 14.20 -32.93 -20.66
CA THR A 42 13.80 -33.79 -19.55
C THR A 42 12.73 -33.07 -18.74
N PRO A 43 11.54 -33.68 -18.48
CA PRO A 43 10.50 -33.05 -17.67
C PRO A 43 11.04 -32.58 -16.32
N PHE A 44 10.66 -31.38 -15.89
CA PHE A 44 11.21 -30.73 -14.68
C PHE A 44 11.17 -31.64 -13.44
N ASN A 45 10.07 -32.37 -13.26
CA ASN A 45 9.88 -33.26 -12.11
C ASN A 45 10.89 -34.43 -12.07
N ASN A 46 11.43 -34.81 -13.24
CA ASN A 46 12.39 -35.90 -13.42
C ASN A 46 13.85 -35.42 -13.31
N LEU A 47 14.09 -34.10 -13.20
CA LEU A 47 15.43 -33.56 -12.94
C LEU A 47 15.92 -33.93 -11.53
N ASN A 48 17.23 -33.89 -11.34
CA ASN A 48 17.83 -34.11 -10.02
C ASN A 48 17.32 -33.08 -8.99
N THR A 49 17.29 -33.47 -7.72
CA THR A 49 16.70 -32.66 -6.64
C THR A 49 17.42 -31.33 -6.44
N ASP A 50 18.74 -31.30 -6.53
CA ASP A 50 19.54 -30.09 -6.32
C ASP A 50 19.28 -29.03 -7.39
N LEU A 51 19.14 -29.45 -8.66
CA LEU A 51 18.82 -28.56 -9.77
C LEU A 51 17.40 -28.02 -9.64
N LYS A 52 16.43 -28.87 -9.27
CA LYS A 52 15.04 -28.44 -9.01
C LYS A 52 15.00 -27.35 -7.94
N ASN A 53 15.59 -27.62 -6.77
CA ASN A 53 15.62 -26.68 -5.65
C ASN A 53 16.28 -25.35 -6.02
N ARG A 54 17.42 -25.40 -6.74
CA ARG A 54 18.12 -24.19 -7.20
C ARG A 54 17.26 -23.35 -8.13
N MET A 55 16.55 -23.99 -9.06
CA MET A 55 15.71 -23.27 -10.02
C MET A 55 14.44 -22.72 -9.36
N GLU A 56 13.78 -23.49 -8.50
CA GLU A 56 12.62 -23.01 -7.75
C GLU A 56 12.96 -21.80 -6.88
N GLN A 57 14.12 -21.81 -6.20
CA GLN A 57 14.61 -20.64 -5.46
C GLN A 57 14.86 -19.43 -6.36
N ARG A 58 15.41 -19.63 -7.56
CA ARG A 58 15.66 -18.56 -8.52
C ARG A 58 14.37 -17.94 -9.07
N TRP A 59 13.32 -18.74 -9.23
CA TRP A 59 12.04 -18.29 -9.77
C TRP A 59 11.08 -17.79 -8.70
N TYR A 60 11.39 -18.04 -7.42
CA TYR A 60 10.58 -17.64 -6.29
C TYR A 60 10.39 -16.12 -6.25
N TRP A 61 9.14 -15.69 -6.10
CA TRP A 61 8.85 -14.27 -5.87
C TRP A 61 8.93 -13.94 -4.39
N PRO A 62 9.45 -12.76 -4.01
CA PRO A 62 9.44 -12.31 -2.61
C PRO A 62 8.02 -12.30 -2.00
N PRO A 63 7.88 -12.28 -0.67
CA PRO A 63 6.58 -12.22 -0.03
C PRO A 63 5.72 -11.06 -0.54
N TRP A 64 4.42 -11.31 -0.75
CA TRP A 64 3.45 -10.34 -1.28
C TRP A 64 3.53 -8.97 -0.60
N LYS A 65 3.67 -8.97 0.73
CA LYS A 65 3.76 -7.76 1.58
C LYS A 65 4.87 -6.78 1.21
N TYR A 66 5.86 -7.20 0.43
CA TYR A 66 7.00 -6.35 0.04
C TYR A 66 7.05 -6.09 -1.47
N ASN A 67 6.63 -7.06 -2.28
CA ASN A 67 6.90 -7.02 -3.72
C ASN A 67 5.90 -6.14 -4.50
N ASP A 68 4.65 -6.07 -4.05
CA ASP A 68 3.55 -5.53 -4.85
C ASP A 68 3.05 -4.15 -4.43
N ILE A 69 3.78 -3.46 -3.54
CA ILE A 69 3.40 -2.13 -3.05
C ILE A 69 3.50 -1.10 -4.19
N VAL A 70 2.38 -0.41 -4.42
CA VAL A 70 2.25 0.67 -5.41
C VAL A 70 2.10 2.03 -4.77
N GLY A 71 1.87 2.12 -3.46
CA GLY A 71 1.64 3.37 -2.76
C GLY A 71 1.22 3.17 -1.32
N TYR A 72 0.78 4.26 -0.69
CA TYR A 72 0.39 4.30 0.71
C TYR A 72 -0.78 5.27 0.89
N LEU A 73 -1.70 4.92 1.78
CA LEU A 73 -2.66 5.84 2.37
C LEU A 73 -2.07 6.29 3.72
N ASN A 74 -1.62 7.53 3.79
CA ASN A 74 -1.16 8.14 5.04
C ASN A 74 -2.38 8.70 5.78
N ILE A 75 -2.51 8.41 7.06
CA ILE A 75 -3.64 8.85 7.89
C ILE A 75 -3.08 9.66 9.06
N GLY A 76 -3.73 10.77 9.36
CA GLY A 76 -3.30 11.63 10.44
C GLY A 76 -4.27 12.76 10.72
N MET A 77 -3.80 13.74 11.49
CA MET A 77 -4.56 14.91 11.88
C MET A 77 -4.12 16.13 11.09
N ASP A 78 -5.06 16.97 10.67
CA ASP A 78 -4.75 18.21 9.94
C ASP A 78 -4.30 19.38 10.84
N GLY A 79 -4.08 19.10 12.13
CA GLY A 79 -3.73 20.09 13.14
C GLY A 79 -4.92 20.67 13.89
N GLY A 80 -6.17 20.42 13.44
CA GLY A 80 -7.41 20.80 14.10
C GLY A 80 -8.18 19.61 14.69
N LYS A 81 -9.51 19.64 14.57
CA LYS A 81 -10.42 18.57 15.03
C LYS A 81 -10.82 17.63 13.90
N CYS A 82 -9.94 17.42 12.93
CA CYS A 82 -10.27 16.61 11.75
C CYS A 82 -9.25 15.50 11.55
N LEU A 83 -9.76 14.30 11.31
CA LEU A 83 -8.98 13.21 10.74
C LEU A 83 -8.88 13.42 9.23
N ALA A 84 -7.66 13.38 8.71
CA ALA A 84 -7.33 13.56 7.32
C ALA A 84 -6.56 12.34 6.80
N ALA A 85 -6.58 12.15 5.48
CA ALA A 85 -5.74 11.15 4.86
C ALA A 85 -5.31 11.56 3.45
N ASP A 86 -4.11 11.16 3.10
CA ASP A 86 -3.49 11.44 1.81
C ASP A 86 -3.11 10.12 1.14
N VAL A 87 -3.41 10.00 -0.15
CA VAL A 87 -2.95 8.89 -0.95
C VAL A 87 -1.67 9.30 -1.67
N TYR A 88 -0.64 8.49 -1.51
CA TYR A 88 0.61 8.58 -2.24
C TYR A 88 0.79 7.34 -3.12
N LEU A 89 1.15 7.51 -4.39
CA LEU A 89 1.35 6.40 -5.32
C LEU A 89 2.74 6.46 -5.93
N ARG A 90 3.29 5.34 -6.41
CA ARG A 90 4.54 5.42 -7.16
C ARG A 90 4.32 6.08 -8.52
N ARG A 91 5.27 6.88 -9.02
CA ARG A 91 5.20 7.62 -10.29
C ARG A 91 4.73 6.76 -11.47
N LYS A 92 5.30 5.55 -11.63
CA LYS A 92 4.90 4.60 -12.69
C LYS A 92 3.42 4.17 -12.62
N TYR A 93 2.80 4.35 -11.46
CA TYR A 93 1.42 4.02 -11.17
C TYR A 93 0.43 5.18 -11.37
N PHE A 94 0.91 6.39 -11.70
CA PHE A 94 0.05 7.52 -12.09
C PHE A 94 -0.56 7.34 -13.48
N SER A 95 -1.73 7.95 -13.68
CA SER A 95 -2.26 8.14 -15.02
C SER A 95 -1.39 9.16 -15.76
N ARG A 96 -1.00 8.87 -17.01
CA ARG A 96 -0.14 9.74 -17.85
C ARG A 96 -0.68 11.16 -18.07
N LYS A 97 -1.94 11.43 -17.69
CA LYS A 97 -2.59 12.75 -17.86
C LYS A 97 -2.27 13.76 -16.74
N HIS A 98 -1.57 13.37 -15.67
CA HIS A 98 -1.13 14.33 -14.66
C HIS A 98 -0.03 15.24 -15.22
N ARG A 99 -0.35 16.52 -15.40
CA ARG A 99 0.63 17.58 -15.69
C ARG A 99 1.31 17.94 -14.37
N TRP A 100 2.56 17.53 -14.22
CA TRP A 100 3.41 17.93 -13.10
C TRP A 100 3.85 19.38 -13.31
N ARG A 101 3.88 20.19 -12.24
CA ARG A 101 4.47 21.53 -12.32
C ARG A 101 5.99 21.35 -12.40
N HIS A 102 6.62 22.00 -13.38
CA HIS A 102 8.08 22.02 -13.47
C HIS A 102 8.62 22.79 -12.25
N GLY A 103 9.22 22.07 -11.29
CA GLY A 103 9.73 22.67 -10.05
C GLY A 103 9.72 21.74 -8.82
N ASP A 104 8.97 20.64 -8.84
CA ASP A 104 8.90 19.66 -7.73
C ASP A 104 10.11 18.71 -7.68
N PHE A 105 11.20 19.05 -8.38
CA PHE A 105 12.34 18.19 -8.62
C PHE A 105 13.50 18.58 -7.71
N SER A 106 13.54 18.02 -6.50
CA SER A 106 14.78 17.91 -5.74
C SER A 106 15.53 16.66 -6.20
N THR A 107 16.86 16.62 -6.08
CA THR A 107 17.72 15.47 -6.45
C THR A 107 17.38 14.15 -5.74
N LEU A 108 16.42 14.17 -4.80
CA LEU A 108 15.62 13.04 -4.35
C LEU A 108 14.61 12.54 -5.42
N GLU A 109 14.74 12.90 -6.69
CA GLU A 109 13.90 12.50 -7.85
C GLU A 109 13.70 10.98 -8.04
N ASN A 110 14.45 10.16 -7.30
CA ASN A 110 14.22 8.72 -7.11
C ASN A 110 13.24 8.37 -5.98
N GLN A 111 12.65 9.35 -5.30
CA GLN A 111 11.50 9.18 -4.43
C GLN A 111 10.33 8.81 -5.33
N HIS A 112 10.22 7.51 -5.55
CA HIS A 112 9.28 6.94 -6.48
C HIS A 112 7.84 7.22 -6.09
N ILE A 113 7.54 7.69 -4.88
CA ILE A 113 6.20 7.87 -4.30
C ILE A 113 5.83 9.36 -4.36
N LEU A 114 4.79 9.69 -5.12
CA LEU A 114 4.29 11.06 -5.30
C LEU A 114 2.89 11.17 -4.70
N TYR A 115 2.55 12.38 -4.24
CA TYR A 115 1.21 12.71 -3.80
C TYR A 115 0.19 12.51 -4.93
N ALA A 116 -0.89 11.77 -4.65
CA ALA A 116 -1.91 11.44 -5.64
C ALA A 116 -3.22 12.18 -5.40
N VAL A 117 -3.74 12.15 -4.17
CA VAL A 117 -5.04 12.76 -3.84
C VAL A 117 -5.19 12.99 -2.33
N GLU A 118 -5.80 14.12 -1.95
CA GLU A 118 -6.30 14.39 -0.60
C GLU A 118 -7.64 13.66 -0.44
N ILE A 119 -7.83 12.97 0.67
CA ILE A 119 -9.14 12.47 1.05
C ILE A 119 -9.81 13.53 1.94
N GLU A 120 -11.09 13.79 1.66
CA GLU A 120 -11.87 14.78 2.42
C GLU A 120 -11.77 14.52 3.92
N LYS A 121 -11.44 15.59 4.64
CA LYS A 121 -11.29 15.65 6.09
C LYS A 121 -12.61 15.36 6.80
N ILE A 122 -12.55 14.57 7.86
CA ILE A 122 -13.72 14.21 8.67
C ILE A 122 -13.56 14.78 10.06
N LEU A 123 -14.55 15.57 10.50
CA LEU A 123 -14.57 16.14 11.84
C LEU A 123 -14.74 15.04 12.88
N ILE A 124 -13.96 15.13 13.96
CA ILE A 124 -13.93 14.16 15.05
C ILE A 124 -14.00 14.86 16.41
N ASP A 125 -14.42 14.11 17.42
CA ASP A 125 -14.18 14.46 18.82
C ASP A 125 -12.79 13.97 19.24
N ILE A 126 -11.88 14.91 19.49
CA ILE A 126 -10.47 14.64 19.79
C ILE A 126 -10.26 13.83 21.07
N ASN A 127 -11.24 13.80 21.97
CA ASN A 127 -11.20 13.08 23.25
C ASN A 127 -11.92 11.71 23.20
N ASN A 128 -12.44 11.32 22.04
CA ASN A 128 -13.25 10.11 21.90
C ASN A 128 -12.69 9.18 20.83
N ASN A 129 -12.13 8.05 21.25
CA ASN A 129 -11.50 7.07 20.36
C ASN A 129 -12.45 6.53 19.28
N ASP A 130 -13.73 6.33 19.61
CA ASP A 130 -14.73 5.83 18.67
C ASP A 130 -14.97 6.81 17.51
N SER A 131 -14.80 8.11 17.78
CA SER A 131 -14.93 9.14 16.74
C SER A 131 -13.82 8.99 15.69
N TYR A 132 -12.59 8.70 16.11
CA TYR A 132 -11.47 8.43 15.20
C TYR A 132 -11.70 7.15 14.41
N ALA A 133 -12.09 6.06 15.06
CA ALA A 133 -12.31 4.78 14.38
C ALA A 133 -13.41 4.89 13.31
N LYS A 134 -14.54 5.54 13.63
CA LYS A 134 -15.63 5.79 12.66
C LYS A 134 -15.16 6.63 11.47
N ALA A 135 -14.42 7.71 11.73
CA ALA A 135 -13.87 8.54 10.66
C ALA A 135 -12.88 7.76 9.78
N LEU A 136 -12.04 6.92 10.38
CA LEU A 136 -11.08 6.09 9.66
C LEU A 136 -11.77 5.08 8.74
N TYR A 137 -12.79 4.35 9.20
CA TYR A 137 -13.54 3.44 8.33
C TYR A 137 -14.21 4.18 7.17
N ALA A 138 -14.74 5.38 7.41
CA ALA A 138 -15.30 6.21 6.34
C ALA A 138 -14.23 6.63 5.31
N ILE A 139 -13.03 7.04 5.76
CA ILE A 139 -11.88 7.33 4.88
C ILE A 139 -11.51 6.08 4.05
N ILE A 140 -11.40 4.93 4.69
CA ILE A 140 -11.04 3.66 4.04
C ILE A 140 -12.04 3.31 2.93
N GLU A 141 -13.34 3.39 3.20
CA GLU A 141 -14.37 3.09 2.20
C GLU A 141 -14.37 4.07 1.03
N ARG A 142 -14.10 5.36 1.29
CA ARG A 142 -13.91 6.36 0.23
C ARG A 142 -12.69 6.04 -0.63
N VAL A 143 -11.56 5.69 -0.02
CA VAL A 143 -10.34 5.32 -0.73
C VAL A 143 -10.56 4.07 -1.58
N LYS A 144 -11.23 3.04 -1.05
CA LYS A 144 -11.63 1.85 -1.83
C LYS A 144 -12.47 2.24 -3.04
N CYS A 145 -13.44 3.14 -2.88
CA CYS A 145 -14.26 3.65 -3.99
C CYS A 145 -13.41 4.37 -5.06
N ILE A 146 -12.48 5.23 -4.64
CA ILE A 146 -11.56 5.95 -5.55
C ILE A 146 -10.69 4.97 -6.32
N ILE A 147 -10.07 4.02 -5.61
CA ILE A 147 -9.22 2.99 -6.20
C ILE A 147 -10.01 2.14 -7.21
N LYS A 148 -11.23 1.71 -6.86
CA LYS A 148 -12.09 0.89 -7.72
C LYS A 148 -12.50 1.62 -9.01
N LYS A 149 -12.70 2.94 -8.95
CA LYS A 149 -13.02 3.78 -10.12
C LYS A 149 -11.81 4.04 -11.02
N SER A 150 -10.60 3.87 -10.51
CA SER A 150 -9.41 4.08 -11.32
C SER A 150 -9.27 2.98 -12.39
N LYS A 151 -8.77 3.33 -13.58
CA LYS A 151 -8.57 2.37 -14.69
C LYS A 151 -7.60 1.22 -14.34
N ARG A 152 -6.85 1.35 -13.25
CA ARG A 152 -5.89 0.37 -12.77
C ARG A 152 -6.44 -0.24 -11.49
N LYS A 153 -6.57 -1.55 -11.42
CA LYS A 153 -7.01 -2.21 -10.18
C LYS A 153 -5.88 -2.13 -9.16
N TYR A 154 -6.14 -1.47 -8.03
CA TYR A 154 -5.27 -1.49 -6.85
C TYR A 154 -6.04 -1.99 -5.64
N TYR A 155 -5.32 -2.28 -4.56
CA TYR A 155 -5.87 -2.92 -3.37
C TYR A 155 -5.30 -2.24 -2.12
N LEU A 156 -6.14 -1.56 -1.35
CA LEU A 156 -5.75 -1.05 -0.04
C LEU A 156 -5.67 -2.24 0.93
N TRP A 157 -4.52 -2.44 1.55
CA TRP A 157 -4.40 -3.42 2.63
C TRP A 157 -4.94 -2.85 3.92
N ILE A 158 -5.68 -3.69 4.63
CA ILE A 158 -6.26 -3.39 5.93
C ILE A 158 -5.77 -4.50 6.88
N PRO A 159 -5.28 -4.15 8.07
CA PRO A 159 -4.93 -5.14 9.08
C PRO A 159 -6.14 -6.01 9.45
N SER A 160 -5.87 -7.22 9.93
CA SER A 160 -6.92 -8.14 10.39
C SER A 160 -7.49 -7.80 11.76
N TYR A 161 -6.81 -6.94 12.52
CA TYR A 161 -7.32 -6.41 13.78
C TYR A 161 -8.20 -5.18 13.54
N SER A 162 -9.10 -4.91 14.47
CA SER A 162 -10.01 -3.78 14.41
C SER A 162 -9.29 -2.49 14.84
N PHE A 163 -9.61 -1.37 14.19
CA PHE A 163 -8.96 -0.09 14.52
C PHE A 163 -9.41 0.48 15.88
N GLU A 164 -10.49 -0.04 16.43
CA GLU A 164 -10.95 0.24 17.79
C GLU A 164 -9.92 -0.19 18.85
N CYS A 165 -9.00 -1.10 18.51
CA CYS A 165 -7.87 -1.47 19.37
C CYS A 165 -6.77 -0.40 19.44
N PHE A 166 -6.77 0.60 18.55
CA PHE A 166 -5.78 1.67 18.53
C PHE A 166 -6.26 2.85 19.37
N ASP A 167 -5.45 3.31 20.33
CA ASP A 167 -5.73 4.48 21.16
C ASP A 167 -5.30 5.77 20.45
N PHE A 168 -6.19 6.29 19.60
CA PHE A 168 -5.98 7.51 18.84
C PHE A 168 -5.89 8.75 19.73
N VAL A 169 -6.62 8.78 20.85
CA VAL A 169 -6.63 9.94 21.76
C VAL A 169 -5.26 10.08 22.40
N ARG A 170 -4.71 8.98 22.94
CA ARG A 170 -3.36 8.97 23.48
C ARG A 170 -2.31 9.30 22.42
N ALA A 171 -2.38 8.66 21.27
CA ALA A 171 -1.46 8.94 20.17
C ALA A 171 -1.49 10.42 19.75
N TYR A 172 -2.68 11.04 19.73
CA TYR A 172 -2.83 12.46 19.42
C TYR A 172 -2.21 13.37 20.49
N LYS A 173 -2.46 13.09 21.78
CA LYS A 173 -1.87 13.84 22.89
C LYS A 173 -0.33 13.78 22.85
N GLU A 174 0.23 12.58 22.65
CA GLU A 174 1.68 12.37 22.52
C GLU A 174 2.25 13.12 21.30
N LEU A 175 1.58 13.07 20.14
CA LEU A 175 2.00 13.81 18.93
C LEU A 175 1.98 15.34 19.10
N LYS A 176 1.16 15.86 20.01
CA LYS A 176 1.03 17.30 20.29
C LYS A 176 1.84 17.76 21.50
N ASN A 177 2.55 16.87 22.19
CA ASN A 177 3.17 17.13 23.49
C ASN A 177 2.17 17.75 24.49
N ILE A 178 0.92 17.28 24.48
CA ILE A 178 -0.08 17.67 25.47
C ILE A 178 0.07 16.68 26.63
N ASP A 179 0.44 17.17 27.82
CA ASP A 179 0.61 16.33 29.01
C ASP A 179 -0.63 15.42 29.22
N LEU A 180 -0.36 14.13 29.41
CA LEU A 180 -1.34 13.04 29.35
C LEU A 180 -2.37 13.08 30.48
#